data_AF-A0A7W1UMA7-F1
#
_entry.id   AF-A0A7W1UMA7-F1
#
_cell.length_a   1.000
_cell.length_b   1.000
_cell.length_c   1.000
_cell.angle_alpha   90.00
_cell.angle_beta   90.00
_cell.angle_gamma   90.00
#
_symmetry.space_group_name_H-M   'P 1'
#
loop_
_entity.id
_entity.type
_entity.pdbx_description
1 polymer ?
#
loop_
_entity_poly.entity_id
_entity_poly.type
_entity_poly.pdbx_seq_one_letter_code
_entity_poly.pdbx_strand_id
1 'polypeptide(L)'
;MNNFLDNFRINNEKENHQTVIDSIEKGVVFKGTNLWILVFAIFIASLGLNVNSTAVIIGAMLISPLMGPIMGLGLGMGINDLALLRKSLFNYLLAAVVGLTTSTIFFLISPISDAHSE
;
A
#
# COMPACT_ATOMS: atom_id res chain seq x y z
N MET A 1 8.42 40.74 14.84
CA MET A 1 7.47 40.19 13.85
C MET A 1 8.13 39.21 12.85
N ASN A 2 9.38 38.76 13.04
CA ASN A 2 10.09 37.94 12.04
C ASN A 2 10.04 36.43 12.31
N ASN A 3 9.70 35.99 13.53
CA ASN A 3 9.70 34.56 13.90
C ASN A 3 8.54 33.75 13.30
N PHE A 4 7.44 34.40 12.87
CA PHE A 4 6.29 33.68 12.30
C PHE A 4 6.58 33.16 10.89
N LEU A 5 7.38 33.89 10.10
CA LEU A 5 7.75 33.49 8.75
C LEU A 5 8.79 32.37 8.75
N ASP A 6 9.67 32.30 9.76
CA ASP A 6 10.64 31.20 9.87
C ASP A 6 9.98 29.83 10.07
N ASN A 7 8.83 29.77 10.75
CA ASN A 7 8.06 28.52 10.90
C ASN A 7 7.44 28.02 9.58
N PHE A 8 7.32 28.86 8.56
CA PHE A 8 6.82 28.48 7.23
C PHE A 8 7.94 28.21 6.21
N ARG A 9 9.22 28.23 6.62
CA ARG A 9 10.35 28.01 5.71
C ARG A 9 10.60 26.51 5.47
N ILE A 10 10.02 26.00 4.38
CA ILE A 10 10.13 24.60 3.91
C ILE A 10 11.59 24.17 3.62
N ASN A 11 12.51 25.12 3.41
CA ASN A 11 13.88 24.79 2.97
C ASN A 11 14.69 24.01 4.02
N ASN A 12 14.32 24.08 5.30
CA ASN A 12 14.99 23.35 6.39
C ASN A 12 14.47 21.91 6.55
N GLU A 13 13.36 21.55 5.91
CA GLU A 13 12.71 20.22 5.98
C GLU A 13 13.00 19.35 4.75
N LYS A 14 13.83 19.83 3.82
CA LYS A 14 14.20 19.05 2.63
C LYS A 14 15.11 17.89 3.03
N GLU A 15 14.59 16.67 2.91
CA GLU A 15 15.41 15.48 3.01
C GLU A 15 16.40 15.39 1.84
N ASN A 16 17.57 14.79 2.13
CA ASN A 16 18.56 14.51 1.09
C ASN A 16 18.02 13.43 0.15
N HIS A 17 18.31 13.57 -1.14
CA HIS A 17 17.86 12.67 -2.20
C HIS A 17 18.21 11.20 -1.89
N GLN A 18 19.40 10.95 -1.34
CA GLN A 18 19.82 9.59 -0.99
C GLN A 18 18.95 8.99 0.13
N THR A 19 18.59 9.79 1.14
CA THR A 19 17.72 9.35 2.25
C THR A 19 16.32 8.99 1.74
N VAL A 20 15.81 9.75 0.78
CA VAL A 20 14.49 9.50 0.15
C VAL A 20 14.51 8.19 -0.62
N ILE A 21 15.55 7.96 -1.44
CA ILE A 21 15.72 6.73 -2.22
C ILE A 21 15.82 5.52 -1.29
N ASP A 22 16.67 5.58 -0.26
CA ASP A 22 16.88 4.49 0.69
C ASP A 22 15.58 4.16 1.46
N SER A 23 14.79 5.19 1.81
CA SER A 23 13.52 5.02 2.53
C SER A 23 12.47 4.34 1.66
N ILE A 24 12.36 4.74 0.39
CA ILE A 24 11.45 4.09 -0.56
C ILE A 24 11.90 2.65 -0.83
N GLU A 25 13.20 2.41 -1.08
CA GLU A 25 13.71 1.06 -1.35
C GLU A 25 13.45 0.09 -0.20
N LYS A 26 13.60 0.54 1.06
CA LYS A 26 13.24 -0.26 2.25
C LYS A 26 11.73 -0.56 2.29
N GLY A 27 10.90 0.39 1.87
CA GLY A 27 9.45 0.24 1.80
C GLY A 27 8.96 -0.70 0.68
N VAL A 28 9.76 -0.93 -0.37
CA VAL A 28 9.40 -1.82 -1.49
C VAL A 28 9.27 -3.29 -1.07
N VAL A 29 10.08 -3.72 -0.11
CA VAL A 29 10.19 -5.15 0.24
C VAL A 29 9.12 -5.54 1.25
N PHE A 30 8.14 -6.33 0.80
CA PHE A 30 7.18 -6.96 1.69
C PHE A 30 7.73 -8.25 2.30
N LYS A 31 8.09 -8.20 3.58
CA LYS A 31 8.46 -9.38 4.35
C LYS A 31 7.77 -9.38 5.71
N GLY A 32 7.49 -10.59 6.21
CA GLY A 32 6.98 -10.82 7.56
C GLY A 32 5.66 -10.10 7.82
N THR A 33 5.72 -9.09 8.70
CA THR A 33 4.54 -8.37 9.23
C THR A 33 3.71 -7.71 8.13
N ASN A 34 4.32 -7.07 7.13
CA ASN A 34 3.58 -6.35 6.12
C ASN A 34 2.71 -7.27 5.24
N LEU A 35 3.16 -8.51 4.98
CA LEU A 35 2.35 -9.48 4.25
C LEU A 35 1.14 -9.94 5.08
N TRP A 36 1.32 -10.16 6.38
CA TRP A 36 0.21 -10.46 7.28
C TRP A 36 -0.79 -9.32 7.36
N ILE A 37 -0.31 -8.07 7.49
CA ILE A 37 -1.17 -6.88 7.47
C ILE A 37 -1.95 -6.81 6.16
N LEU A 38 -1.32 -7.09 5.01
CA LEU A 38 -1.99 -7.14 3.71
C LEU A 38 -3.13 -8.17 3.70
N VAL A 39 -2.87 -9.39 4.19
CA VAL A 39 -3.90 -10.45 4.28
C VAL A 39 -5.07 -10.00 5.16
N PHE A 40 -4.81 -9.41 6.33
CA PHE A 40 -5.86 -8.88 7.19
C PHE A 40 -6.62 -7.70 6.58
N ALA A 41 -5.92 -6.77 5.90
CA ALA A 41 -6.55 -5.67 5.20
C ALA A 41 -7.52 -6.19 4.13
N ILE A 42 -7.18 -7.27 3.44
CA ILE A 42 -8.03 -7.86 2.41
C ILE A 42 -9.22 -8.58 3.02
N PHE A 43 -9.06 -9.28 4.14
CA PHE A 43 -10.22 -9.81 4.87
C PHE A 43 -11.17 -8.69 5.33
N ILE A 44 -10.64 -7.59 5.87
CA ILE A 44 -11.46 -6.44 6.29
C ILE A 44 -12.15 -5.82 5.08
N ALA A 45 -11.45 -5.68 3.94
CA ALA A 45 -12.04 -5.16 2.71
C ALA A 45 -13.16 -6.06 2.18
N SER A 46 -12.96 -7.38 2.18
CA SER A 46 -13.98 -8.36 1.78
C SER A 46 -15.17 -8.37 2.72
N LEU A 47 -14.96 -8.23 4.03
CA LEU A 47 -16.04 -8.03 5.00
C LEU A 47 -16.79 -6.73 4.74
N GLY A 48 -16.07 -5.62 4.50
CA GLY A 48 -16.62 -4.31 4.17
C GLY A 48 -17.48 -4.34 2.91
N LEU A 49 -17.05 -5.07 1.87
CA LEU A 49 -17.85 -5.33 0.68
C LEU A 49 -19.11 -6.15 1.01
N ASN A 50 -19.01 -7.19 1.83
CA ASN A 50 -20.14 -8.03 2.22
C ASN A 50 -21.19 -7.28 3.04
N VAL A 51 -20.77 -6.32 3.88
CA VAL A 51 -21.70 -5.46 4.67
C VAL A 51 -22.03 -4.14 3.98
N ASN A 52 -21.67 -3.98 2.70
CA ASN A 52 -21.88 -2.77 1.90
C ASN A 52 -21.44 -1.48 2.63
N SER A 53 -20.26 -1.52 3.27
CA SER A 53 -19.73 -0.41 4.06
C SER A 53 -18.45 0.17 3.46
N THR A 54 -18.60 1.28 2.75
CA THR A 54 -17.48 2.06 2.19
C THR A 54 -16.49 2.51 3.25
N ALA A 55 -16.96 2.83 4.46
CA ALA A 55 -16.10 3.25 5.57
C ALA A 55 -15.10 2.15 5.98
N VAL A 56 -15.55 0.89 6.02
CA VAL A 56 -14.71 -0.26 6.34
C VAL A 56 -13.69 -0.52 5.22
N ILE A 57 -14.11 -0.38 3.96
CA ILE A 57 -13.24 -0.55 2.79
C ILE A 57 -12.13 0.51 2.78
N ILE A 58 -12.46 1.78 3.04
CA ILE A 58 -11.46 2.85 3.14
C ILE A 58 -10.52 2.59 4.33
N GLY A 59 -11.06 2.13 5.46
CA GLY A 59 -10.25 1.71 6.61
C GLY A 59 -9.20 0.68 6.22
N ALA A 60 -9.58 -0.36 5.48
CA ALA A 60 -8.65 -1.37 4.96
C ALA A 60 -7.57 -0.79 4.03
N MET A 61 -7.92 0.22 3.20
CA MET A 61 -6.95 0.89 2.34
C MET A 61 -5.88 1.65 3.13
N LEU A 62 -6.24 2.29 4.25
CA LEU A 62 -5.31 3.09 5.07
C LEU A 62 -4.23 2.26 5.78
N ILE A 63 -4.56 1.03 6.16
CA ILE A 63 -3.63 0.09 6.82
C ILE A 63 -2.86 -0.77 5.82
N SER A 64 -3.25 -0.77 4.54
CA SER A 64 -2.63 -1.62 3.53
C SER A 64 -1.22 -1.12 3.20
N PRO A 65 -0.18 -1.97 3.31
CA PRO A 65 1.19 -1.52 3.11
C PRO A 65 1.58 -1.42 1.61
N LEU A 66 0.63 -1.52 0.68
CA LEU A 66 0.82 -1.47 -0.78
C LEU A 66 1.53 -0.22 -1.32
N MET A 67 1.53 0.88 -0.57
CA MET A 67 2.11 2.15 -1.00
C MET A 67 3.62 2.06 -1.29
N GLY A 68 4.35 1.20 -0.57
CA GLY A 68 5.81 1.04 -0.74
C GLY A 68 6.24 0.66 -2.16
N PRO A 69 5.84 -0.52 -2.68
CA PRO A 69 6.18 -0.92 -4.05
C PRO A 69 5.60 0.00 -5.12
N ILE A 70 4.43 0.63 -4.91
CA ILE A 70 3.89 1.60 -5.87
C ILE A 70 4.82 2.82 -5.97
N MET A 71 5.25 3.37 -4.84
CA MET A 71 6.24 4.46 -4.83
C MET A 71 7.60 4.02 -5.40
N GLY A 72 8.03 2.80 -5.10
CA GLY A 72 9.28 2.25 -5.66
C GLY A 72 9.26 2.09 -7.18
N LEU A 73 8.12 1.70 -7.76
CA LEU A 73 7.92 1.70 -9.21
C LEU A 73 8.07 3.10 -9.81
N GLY A 74 7.40 4.10 -9.21
CA GLY A 74 7.46 5.49 -9.67
C GLY A 74 8.86 6.08 -9.54
N LEU A 75 9.52 5.87 -8.39
CA LEU A 75 10.90 6.30 -8.17
C LEU A 75 11.85 5.61 -9.15
N GLY A 76 11.81 4.28 -9.24
CA GLY A 76 12.67 3.51 -10.15
C GLY A 76 12.53 3.92 -11.60
N MET A 77 11.31 4.27 -12.04
CA MET A 77 11.08 4.86 -13.36
C MET A 77 11.67 6.27 -13.46
N GLY A 78 11.48 7.12 -12.45
CA GLY A 78 11.98 8.51 -12.44
C GLY A 78 13.51 8.63 -12.44
N ILE A 79 14.22 7.74 -11.73
CA ILE A 79 15.69 7.74 -11.67
C ILE A 79 16.34 6.75 -12.66
N ASN A 80 15.55 6.10 -13.52
CA ASN A 80 15.99 5.03 -14.45
C ASN A 80 16.72 3.86 -13.76
N ASP A 81 16.35 3.53 -12.52
CA ASP A 81 16.88 2.37 -11.81
C ASP A 81 16.04 1.12 -12.13
N LEU A 82 16.51 0.35 -13.11
CA LEU A 82 15.89 -0.90 -13.54
C LEU A 82 15.88 -1.98 -12.45
N ALA A 83 16.85 -1.96 -11.53
CA ALA A 83 16.90 -2.93 -10.44
C ALA A 83 15.78 -2.65 -9.42
N LEU A 84 15.61 -1.40 -9.02
CA LEU A 84 14.52 -0.95 -8.15
C LEU A 84 13.15 -1.17 -8.81
N LEU A 85 13.04 -0.85 -10.11
CA LEU A 85 11.80 -1.02 -10.87
C LEU A 85 11.39 -2.50 -10.92
N ARG A 86 12.29 -3.41 -11.30
CA ARG A 86 11.99 -4.85 -11.37
C ARG A 86 11.64 -5.42 -9.99
N LYS A 87 12.38 -5.02 -8.96
CA LYS A 87 12.12 -5.42 -7.56
C LYS A 87 10.74 -4.95 -7.10
N SER A 88 10.38 -3.70 -7.36
CA SER A 88 9.09 -3.12 -6.99
C SER A 88 7.94 -3.78 -7.74
N LEU A 89 8.12 -4.04 -9.04
CA LEU A 89 7.13 -4.72 -9.86
C LEU A 89 6.85 -6.14 -9.36
N PHE A 90 7.91 -6.90 -9.05
CA PHE A 90 7.76 -8.26 -8.54
C PHE A 90 7.03 -8.29 -7.19
N ASN A 91 7.39 -7.39 -6.26
CA ASN A 91 6.71 -7.29 -4.96
C ASN A 91 5.24 -6.86 -5.12
N TYR A 92 4.95 -5.92 -6.02
CA TYR A 92 3.60 -5.50 -6.33
C TYR A 92 2.74 -6.64 -6.88
N LEU A 93 3.26 -7.39 -7.86
CA LEU A 93 2.58 -8.55 -8.42
C LEU A 93 2.35 -9.64 -7.37
N LEU A 94 3.33 -9.90 -6.51
CA LEU A 94 3.18 -10.85 -5.41
C LEU A 94 2.06 -10.42 -4.47
N ALA A 95 2.00 -9.13 -4.10
CA ALA A 95 0.94 -8.60 -3.25
C ALA A 95 -0.44 -8.70 -3.92
N ALA A 96 -0.53 -8.43 -5.23
CA ALA A 96 -1.77 -8.59 -6.00
C ALA A 96 -2.23 -10.06 -6.05
N VAL A 97 -1.32 -11.01 -6.29
CA VAL A 97 -1.63 -12.45 -6.29
C VAL A 97 -2.10 -12.90 -4.91
N VAL A 98 -1.35 -12.59 -3.86
CA VAL A 98 -1.74 -12.90 -2.47
C VAL A 98 -3.12 -12.32 -2.18
N GLY A 99 -3.38 -11.11 -2.65
CA GLY A 99 -4.65 -10.45 -2.41
C GLY A 99 -5.83 -11.06 -3.13
N LEU A 100 -5.67 -11.37 -4.42
CA LEU A 100 -6.68 -12.12 -5.17
C LEU A 100 -6.93 -13.47 -4.51
N THR A 101 -5.88 -14.24 -4.22
CA THR A 101 -6.03 -15.56 -3.58
C THR A 101 -6.73 -15.47 -2.22
N THR A 102 -6.36 -14.51 -1.38
CA THR A 102 -6.98 -14.32 -0.06
C THR A 102 -8.47 -13.97 -0.19
N SER A 103 -8.81 -13.02 -1.07
CA SER A 103 -10.21 -12.65 -1.31
C SER A 103 -11.01 -13.80 -1.90
N THR A 104 -10.46 -14.52 -2.89
CA THR A 104 -11.11 -15.71 -3.46
C THR A 104 -11.35 -16.78 -2.41
N ILE A 105 -10.37 -17.09 -1.56
CA ILE A 105 -10.54 -18.05 -0.46
C ILE A 105 -11.61 -17.59 0.52
N PHE A 106 -11.60 -16.30 0.88
CA PHE A 106 -12.60 -15.72 1.78
C PHE A 106 -14.02 -15.89 1.23
N PHE A 107 -14.28 -15.49 -0.01
CA PHE A 107 -15.59 -15.61 -0.64
C PHE A 107 -15.99 -17.06 -0.95
N LEU A 108 -15.02 -17.95 -1.19
CA LEU A 108 -15.29 -19.37 -1.38
C LEU A 108 -15.74 -20.04 -0.07
N ILE A 109 -15.12 -19.68 1.06
CA ILE A 109 -15.44 -20.23 2.39
C ILE A 109 -16.70 -19.58 2.95
N SER A 110 -16.93 -18.29 2.69
CA SER A 110 -18.09 -17.53 3.13
C SER A 110 -19.14 -17.56 2.01
N PRO A 111 -20.00 -18.59 1.92
CA PRO A 111 -20.97 -18.70 0.85
C PRO A 111 -22.15 -17.81 1.25
N ILE A 112 -22.03 -16.51 1.01
CA ILE A 112 -23.17 -15.60 1.07
C ILE A 112 -23.67 -15.46 -0.36
N SER A 113 -24.56 -16.38 -0.71
CA SER A 113 -25.40 -16.34 -1.89
C SER A 113 -26.59 -15.40 -1.68
N ASP A 114 -26.33 -14.18 -1.22
CA ASP A 114 -27.29 -13.09 -1.32
C ASP A 114 -26.58 -11.95 -2.03
N ALA A 115 -26.73 -11.97 -3.35
CA ALA A 115 -26.51 -10.81 -4.19
C ALA A 115 -27.52 -9.73 -3.78
N HIS A 116 -27.25 -9.02 -2.68
CA HIS A 116 -27.96 -7.78 -2.41
C HIS A 116 -27.33 -6.71 -3.30
N SER A 117 -27.94 -6.60 -4.48
CA SER A 117 -27.73 -5.49 -5.41
C SER A 117 -28.09 -4.19 -4.70
N GLU A 118 -27.07 -3.42 -4.35
CA GLU A 118 -27.16 -1.96 -4.35
C GLU A 118 -26.19 -1.42 -5.40
#